data_AF-A0ABD1M143-F1
#
_entry.id   AF-A0ABD1M143-F1
#
_cell.length_a   1.000
_cell.length_b   1.000
_cell.length_c   1.000
_cell.angle_alpha   90.00
_cell.angle_beta   90.00
_cell.angle_gamma   90.00
#
_symmetry.space_group_name_H-M   'P 1'
#
loop_
_entity.id
_entity.type
_entity.pdbx_description
1 polymer ?
#
loop_
_entity_poly.entity_id
_entity_poly.type
_entity_poly.pdbx_seq_one_letter_code
_entity_poly.pdbx_strand_id
1 'polypeptide(L)'
;MASSMISSPAVTTVNRASPAQGNMVAPFTGLKSLAGFPVWPPLGKKKFETLSYLPPLSREQLLKEIDYLLRNGWIPCLEFELEHGFVYRENHRSPGYYDGRYWTMWKLPMFGCTDPIQVLREVDEAVKEYPQAFVRIIGFDNVRQMNG
;
A
#
# COMPACT_ATOMS: atom_id res chain seq x y z
N MET A 1 51.01 -19.60 -5.34
CA MET A 1 51.81 -20.64 -6.02
C MET A 1 51.18 -20.86 -7.37
N ALA A 2 51.97 -20.65 -8.43
CA ALA A 2 51.59 -20.52 -9.83
C ALA A 2 51.23 -21.86 -10.50
N SER A 3 50.48 -21.82 -11.60
CA SER A 3 51.05 -21.99 -12.95
C SER A 3 50.00 -22.07 -14.06
N SER A 4 50.16 -21.21 -15.05
CA SER A 4 49.63 -21.31 -16.42
C SER A 4 50.37 -22.38 -17.22
N MET A 5 49.76 -22.96 -18.26
CA MET A 5 50.46 -23.35 -19.49
C MET A 5 49.57 -23.19 -20.73
N ILE A 6 50.17 -22.59 -21.75
CA ILE A 6 49.65 -22.28 -23.08
C ILE A 6 50.39 -23.20 -24.04
N SER A 7 49.75 -23.73 -25.09
CA SER A 7 50.46 -24.11 -26.32
C SER A 7 49.52 -24.18 -27.52
N SER A 8 49.99 -23.63 -28.65
CA SER A 8 49.39 -23.57 -29.98
C SER A 8 50.33 -24.32 -30.94
N PRO A 9 49.86 -24.88 -32.08
CA PRO A 9 50.09 -24.15 -33.33
C PRO A 9 48.98 -24.29 -34.39
N ALA A 10 49.02 -23.38 -35.37
CA ALA A 10 48.09 -23.21 -36.49
C ALA A 10 48.31 -24.20 -37.64
N VAL A 11 47.23 -24.53 -38.36
CA VAL A 11 47.26 -24.96 -39.77
C VAL A 11 46.14 -24.25 -40.54
N THR A 12 46.55 -23.56 -41.60
CA THR A 12 45.79 -22.82 -42.60
C THR A 12 45.11 -23.78 -43.58
N THR A 13 43.87 -23.49 -44.03
CA THR A 13 43.41 -23.80 -45.40
C THR A 13 42.08 -23.11 -45.76
N VAL A 14 42.22 -22.13 -46.67
CA VAL A 14 41.37 -21.76 -47.83
C VAL A 14 39.89 -21.40 -47.63
N ASN A 15 39.63 -20.10 -47.78
CA ASN A 15 38.32 -19.51 -48.12
C ASN A 15 37.85 -19.93 -49.53
N ARG A 16 36.61 -20.41 -49.65
CA ARG A 16 35.80 -20.31 -50.87
C ARG A 16 34.46 -19.67 -50.51
N ALA A 17 34.19 -18.50 -51.10
CA ALA A 17 32.95 -17.77 -50.97
C ALA A 17 31.86 -18.33 -51.90
N SER A 18 30.61 -18.31 -51.45
CA SER A 18 29.41 -18.26 -52.31
C SER A 18 28.29 -17.56 -51.53
N PRO A 19 27.60 -16.57 -52.11
CA PRO A 19 26.51 -15.87 -51.43
C PRO A 19 25.20 -16.61 -51.68
N ALA A 20 24.61 -17.21 -50.64
CA ALA A 20 23.21 -17.62 -50.69
C ALA A 20 22.35 -16.45 -50.19
N GLN A 21 21.60 -15.83 -51.10
CA GLN A 21 20.57 -14.85 -50.76
C GLN A 21 19.49 -15.53 -49.91
N GLY A 22 19.55 -15.33 -48.60
CA GLY A 22 18.46 -15.69 -47.70
C GLY A 22 17.33 -14.69 -47.85
N ASN A 23 16.15 -15.16 -48.26
CA ASN A 23 14.90 -14.39 -48.22
C ASN A 23 14.70 -13.84 -46.79
N MET A 24 14.83 -12.52 -46.63
CA MET A 24 14.53 -11.84 -45.38
C MET A 24 13.01 -11.86 -45.18
N VAL A 25 12.48 -12.88 -44.50
CA VAL A 25 11.15 -12.78 -43.89
C VAL A 25 11.33 -11.81 -42.73
N ALA A 26 10.85 -10.58 -42.87
CA ALA A 26 10.84 -9.63 -41.78
C ALA A 26 10.15 -10.30 -40.57
N PRO A 27 10.75 -10.29 -39.37
CA PRO A 27 10.05 -10.77 -38.20
C PRO A 27 8.74 -9.99 -38.10
N PHE A 28 7.62 -10.70 -37.97
CA PHE A 28 6.35 -10.08 -37.64
C PHE A 28 6.55 -9.38 -36.30
N THR A 29 6.91 -8.11 -36.35
CA THR A 29 6.98 -7.24 -35.19
C THR A 29 5.52 -7.00 -34.85
N GLY A 30 5.01 -7.90 -34.01
CA GLY A 30 3.59 -8.00 -33.69
C GLY A 30 2.98 -6.66 -33.37
N LEU A 31 1.68 -6.55 -33.65
CA LEU A 31 0.84 -5.39 -33.34
C LEU A 31 1.33 -4.74 -32.04
N LYS A 32 1.95 -3.56 -32.14
CA LYS A 32 2.25 -2.75 -30.97
C LYS A 32 0.89 -2.46 -30.34
N SER A 33 0.58 -3.15 -29.24
CA SER A 33 -0.66 -3.01 -28.51
C SER A 33 -0.91 -1.53 -28.25
N LEU A 34 -1.85 -0.95 -29.00
CA LEU A 34 -2.30 0.41 -28.80
C LEU A 34 -3.08 0.40 -27.49
N ALA A 35 -2.41 0.80 -26.40
CA ALA A 35 -2.96 1.00 -25.06
C ALA A 35 -4.00 -0.07 -24.66
N GLY A 36 -3.53 -1.28 -24.32
CA GLY A 36 -4.37 -2.29 -23.69
C GLY A 36 -5.07 -1.70 -22.46
N PHE A 37 -6.32 -2.13 -22.21
CA PHE A 37 -7.11 -1.71 -21.05
C PHE A 37 -6.25 -1.72 -19.78
N PRO A 38 -6.33 -0.67 -18.93
CA PRO A 38 -5.50 -0.60 -17.74
C PRO A 38 -5.79 -1.80 -16.83
N VAL A 39 -4.72 -2.54 -16.48
CA VAL A 39 -4.80 -3.67 -15.55
C VAL A 39 -4.53 -3.15 -14.14
N TRP A 40 -5.38 -3.55 -13.19
CA TRP A 40 -5.20 -3.16 -11.79
C TRP A 40 -3.90 -3.75 -11.21
N PRO A 41 -3.05 -2.96 -10.53
CA PRO A 41 -1.80 -3.46 -9.99
C PRO A 41 -2.03 -4.44 -8.82
N PRO A 42 -1.44 -5.65 -8.85
CA PRO A 42 -1.61 -6.64 -7.79
C PRO A 42 -0.72 -6.37 -6.55
N LEU A 43 0.30 -5.52 -6.67
CA LEU A 43 1.28 -5.24 -5.62
C LEU A 43 1.31 -3.74 -5.28
N GLY A 44 1.68 -3.41 -4.03
CA GLY A 44 1.82 -2.02 -3.58
C GLY A 44 0.50 -1.23 -3.49
N LYS A 45 -0.65 -1.92 -3.48
CA LYS A 45 -1.99 -1.33 -3.43
C LYS A 45 -2.85 -1.87 -2.29
N LYS A 46 -2.24 -2.14 -1.13
CA LYS A 46 -3.01 -2.47 0.08
C LYS A 46 -3.94 -1.30 0.47
N LYS A 47 -5.03 -1.63 1.16
CA LYS A 47 -6.16 -0.71 1.44
C LYS A 47 -6.49 -0.70 2.93
N PHE A 48 -7.13 0.39 3.35
CA PHE A 48 -7.47 0.70 4.75
C PHE A 48 -8.96 1.01 4.88
N GLU A 49 -9.80 0.19 4.23
CA GLU A 49 -11.27 0.35 4.22
C GLU A 49 -11.74 1.71 3.66
N THR A 50 -12.75 2.32 4.30
CA THR A 50 -13.44 3.54 3.85
C THR A 50 -12.46 4.66 3.50
N LEU A 51 -12.71 5.35 2.39
CA LEU A 51 -11.85 6.40 1.78
C LEU A 51 -10.50 5.95 1.20
N SER A 52 -10.00 4.74 1.48
CA SER A 52 -8.64 4.32 1.07
C SER A 52 -8.41 4.07 -0.43
N TYR A 53 -9.48 4.15 -1.24
CA TYR A 53 -9.41 4.14 -2.71
C TYR A 53 -9.27 5.53 -3.32
N LEU A 54 -9.54 6.58 -2.54
CA LEU A 54 -9.40 7.96 -2.96
C LEU A 54 -7.91 8.38 -2.92
N PRO A 55 -7.56 9.50 -3.57
CA PRO A 55 -6.29 10.17 -3.30
C PRO A 55 -6.12 10.49 -1.80
N PRO A 56 -4.88 10.56 -1.29
CA PRO A 56 -4.63 10.96 0.09
C PRO A 56 -5.32 12.29 0.42
N LEU A 57 -6.03 12.34 1.55
CA LEU A 57 -6.77 13.52 1.97
C LEU A 57 -5.80 14.65 2.34
N SER A 58 -6.12 15.87 1.90
CA SER A 58 -5.47 17.07 2.42
C SER A 58 -5.88 17.31 3.87
N ARG A 59 -5.17 18.18 4.61
CA ARG A 59 -5.53 18.53 6.00
C ARG A 59 -6.93 19.16 6.07
N GLU A 60 -7.30 19.96 5.08
CA GLU A 60 -8.61 20.59 5.00
C GLU A 60 -9.72 19.57 4.73
N GLN A 61 -9.45 18.53 3.93
CA GLN A 61 -10.39 17.43 3.69
C GLN A 61 -10.53 16.57 4.95
N LEU A 62 -9.43 16.23 5.61
CA LEU A 62 -9.45 15.48 6.86
C LEU A 62 -10.27 16.21 7.95
N LEU A 63 -10.11 17.54 8.06
CA LEU A 63 -10.91 18.35 8.98
C LEU A 63 -12.40 18.31 8.68
N LYS A 64 -12.81 18.23 7.40
CA LYS A 64 -14.22 18.09 7.02
C LYS A 64 -14.79 16.73 7.42
N GLU A 65 -14.00 15.66 7.32
CA GLU A 65 -14.40 14.34 7.80
C GLU A 65 -14.55 14.35 9.33
N ILE A 66 -13.60 14.95 10.06
CA ILE A 66 -13.71 15.09 11.52
C ILE A 66 -14.95 15.93 11.90
N ASP A 67 -15.18 17.04 11.21
CA ASP A 67 -16.37 17.88 11.42
C ASP A 67 -17.67 17.12 11.12
N TYR A 68 -17.67 16.21 10.14
CA TYR A 68 -18.79 15.31 9.91
C TYR A 68 -19.06 14.39 11.13
N LEU A 69 -18.04 13.78 11.74
CA LEU A 69 -18.22 12.99 12.97
C LEU A 69 -18.89 13.84 14.07
N LEU A 70 -18.35 15.04 14.32
CA LEU A 70 -18.81 15.93 15.38
C LEU A 70 -20.24 16.42 15.15
N ARG A 71 -20.62 16.75 13.91
CA ARG A 71 -21.99 17.16 13.56
C ARG A 71 -23.01 16.04 13.72
N ASN A 72 -22.60 14.80 13.59
CA ASN A 72 -23.45 13.63 13.88
C ASN A 72 -23.52 13.30 15.38
N GLY A 73 -22.84 14.06 16.25
CA GLY A 73 -22.77 13.80 17.68
C GLY A 73 -21.94 12.56 18.04
N TRP A 74 -21.13 12.06 17.11
CA TRP A 74 -20.26 10.92 17.35
C TRP A 74 -19.00 11.36 18.10
N ILE A 75 -18.47 10.46 18.93
CA ILE A 75 -17.31 10.73 19.78
C ILE A 75 -16.04 10.29 19.03
N PRO A 76 -15.15 11.20 18.61
CA PRO A 76 -13.93 10.83 17.91
C PRO A 76 -12.96 10.07 18.83
N CYS A 77 -12.23 9.13 18.26
CA CYS A 77 -11.12 8.44 18.92
C CYS A 77 -10.03 8.12 17.89
N LEU A 78 -8.78 8.07 18.34
CA LEU A 78 -7.65 7.66 17.53
C LEU A 78 -7.22 6.25 17.92
N GLU A 79 -6.81 5.49 16.91
CA GLU A 79 -6.17 4.20 17.08
C GLU A 79 -4.91 4.14 16.23
N PHE A 80 -3.89 3.43 16.71
CA PHE A 80 -2.62 3.27 16.03
C PHE A 80 -2.07 1.85 16.15
N GLU A 81 -1.25 1.46 15.17
CA GLU A 81 -0.67 0.12 15.07
C GLU A 81 0.74 0.19 14.46
N LEU A 82 1.69 -0.51 15.10
CA LEU A 82 3.12 -0.47 14.74
C LEU A 82 3.56 -1.68 13.91
N GLU A 83 2.95 -2.84 14.14
CA GLU A 83 3.43 -4.12 13.63
C GLU A 83 2.48 -4.68 12.56
N HIS A 84 1.19 -4.74 12.87
CA HIS A 84 0.19 -5.47 12.10
C HIS A 84 -0.89 -4.56 11.49
N GLY A 85 -0.49 -3.72 10.53
CA GLY A 85 -1.43 -2.79 9.85
C GLY A 85 -2.55 -3.45 9.02
N PHE A 86 -2.61 -4.78 8.94
CA PHE A 86 -3.63 -5.54 8.19
C PHE A 86 -4.06 -6.78 8.97
N VAL A 87 -5.30 -7.20 8.76
CA VAL A 87 -5.83 -8.44 9.36
C VAL A 87 -5.05 -9.68 8.94
N TYR A 88 -4.90 -10.62 9.87
CA TYR A 88 -4.25 -11.90 9.66
C TYR A 88 -4.95 -13.00 10.47
N ARG A 89 -4.45 -14.24 10.42
CA ARG A 89 -5.05 -15.39 11.12
C ARG A 89 -3.97 -16.31 11.69
N GLU A 90 -3.68 -16.11 12.97
CA GLU A 90 -2.73 -16.88 13.76
C GLU A 90 -3.45 -17.74 14.80
N ASN A 91 -4.34 -17.12 15.58
CA ASN A 91 -4.89 -17.74 16.79
C ASN A 91 -6.07 -18.68 16.51
N HIS A 92 -6.89 -18.36 15.50
CA HIS A 92 -8.03 -19.22 15.16
C HIS A 92 -8.48 -19.06 13.70
N ARG A 93 -9.21 -20.07 13.20
CA ARG A 93 -9.71 -20.10 11.81
C ARG A 93 -11.22 -20.33 11.66
N SER A 94 -12.00 -20.19 12.72
CA SER A 94 -13.48 -20.22 12.61
C SER A 94 -14.03 -19.08 11.76
N PRO A 95 -15.25 -19.24 11.20
CA PRO A 95 -15.98 -18.16 10.58
C PRO A 95 -16.07 -16.92 11.50
N GLY A 96 -15.83 -15.72 10.96
CA GLY A 96 -15.91 -14.46 11.68
C GLY A 96 -14.70 -14.10 12.56
N TYR A 97 -13.71 -14.99 12.70
CA TYR A 97 -12.50 -14.73 13.48
C TYR A 97 -11.32 -14.28 12.60
N TYR A 98 -10.76 -13.13 12.96
CA TYR A 98 -9.56 -12.54 12.38
C TYR A 98 -8.76 -11.82 13.47
N ASP A 99 -7.44 -11.98 13.41
CA ASP A 99 -6.46 -11.25 14.21
C ASP A 99 -6.14 -9.90 13.53
N GLY A 100 -5.57 -8.94 14.28
CA GLY A 100 -5.21 -7.62 13.74
C GLY A 100 -6.37 -6.68 13.42
N ARG A 101 -7.60 -6.99 13.87
CA ARG A 101 -8.76 -6.08 13.75
C ARG A 101 -8.67 -4.90 14.72
N TYR A 102 -8.26 -5.19 15.95
CA TYR A 102 -8.06 -4.20 17.00
C TYR A 102 -6.69 -3.59 16.89
N TRP A 103 -6.64 -2.27 16.99
CA TRP A 103 -5.42 -1.47 17.09
C TRP A 103 -5.33 -0.85 18.49
N THR A 104 -4.18 -0.30 18.85
CA THR A 104 -3.98 0.30 20.16
C THR A 104 -4.66 1.67 20.22
N MET A 105 -5.44 1.93 21.27
CA MET A 105 -6.11 3.23 21.46
C MET A 105 -5.09 4.31 21.81
N TRP A 106 -5.18 5.47 21.15
CA TRP A 106 -4.42 6.66 21.52
C TRP A 106 -5.21 7.46 22.56
N LYS A 107 -4.67 7.56 23.78
CA LYS A 107 -5.33 8.17 24.94
C LYS A 107 -6.72 7.56 25.18
N LEU A 108 -7.79 8.36 25.10
CA LEU A 108 -9.17 7.98 25.33
C LEU A 108 -10.07 8.62 24.27
N PRO A 109 -11.31 8.11 24.05
CA PRO A 109 -12.28 8.80 23.21
C PRO A 109 -12.48 10.25 23.68
N MET A 110 -12.56 11.18 22.74
CA MET A 110 -12.54 12.61 23.00
C MET A 110 -13.93 13.11 23.40
N PHE A 111 -14.43 12.65 24.55
CA PHE A 111 -15.75 12.99 25.08
C PHE A 111 -15.93 14.51 25.21
N GLY A 112 -17.04 15.03 24.68
CA GLY A 112 -17.35 16.45 24.71
C GLY A 112 -16.50 17.32 23.79
N CYS A 113 -15.67 16.73 22.92
CA CYS A 113 -14.94 17.49 21.90
C CYS A 113 -15.92 18.12 20.89
N THR A 114 -15.73 19.40 20.61
CA THR A 114 -16.55 20.17 19.65
C THR A 114 -15.70 20.89 18.59
N ASP A 115 -14.39 20.72 18.64
CA ASP A 115 -13.44 21.42 17.76
C ASP A 115 -12.61 20.39 16.98
N PRO A 116 -12.76 20.30 15.64
CA PRO A 116 -12.03 19.33 14.84
C PRO A 116 -10.50 19.56 14.87
N ILE A 117 -10.04 20.78 15.19
CA ILE A 117 -8.61 21.07 15.34
C ILE A 117 -8.01 20.35 16.56
N GLN A 118 -8.79 20.08 17.60
CA GLN A 118 -8.33 19.28 18.75
C GLN A 118 -8.00 17.85 18.33
N VAL A 119 -8.88 17.22 17.55
CA VAL A 119 -8.65 15.87 17.01
C VAL A 119 -7.43 15.86 16.10
N LEU A 120 -7.29 16.85 15.23
CA LEU A 120 -6.13 16.95 14.33
C LEU A 120 -4.80 17.12 15.08
N ARG A 121 -4.78 17.89 16.18
CA ARG A 121 -3.58 18.01 17.03
C ARG A 121 -3.18 16.68 17.65
N GLU A 122 -4.15 15.87 18.09
CA GLU A 122 -3.89 14.54 18.63
C GLU A 122 -3.33 13.59 17.54
N VAL A 123 -3.76 13.73 16.29
CA VAL A 123 -3.15 12.99 15.16
C VAL A 123 -1.69 13.38 14.98
N ASP A 124 -1.40 14.69 14.99
CA ASP A 124 -0.03 15.19 14.85
C ASP A 124 0.86 14.72 16.02
N GLU A 125 0.34 14.70 17.25
CA GLU A 125 1.04 14.15 18.43
C GLU A 125 1.32 12.66 18.29
N ALA A 126 0.33 11.85 17.88
CA ALA A 126 0.48 10.42 17.70
C ALA A 126 1.52 10.08 16.61
N VAL A 127 1.48 10.78 15.47
CA VAL A 127 2.44 10.61 14.38
C VAL A 127 3.84 11.06 14.78
N LYS A 128 3.95 12.11 15.61
CA LYS A 128 5.25 12.56 16.13
C LYS A 128 5.87 11.55 17.08
N GLU A 129 5.07 10.96 17.98
CA GLU A 129 5.53 9.97 18.96
C GLU A 129 5.86 8.63 18.29
N TYR A 130 5.02 8.20 17.33
CA TYR A 130 5.16 6.93 16.61
C TYR A 130 5.19 7.13 15.09
N PRO A 131 6.30 7.63 14.52
CA PRO A 131 6.39 7.99 13.10
C PRO A 131 6.26 6.81 12.13
N GLN A 132 6.47 5.59 12.62
CA GLN A 132 6.34 4.34 11.86
C GLN A 132 4.94 3.71 11.95
N ALA A 133 4.05 4.23 12.79
CA ALA A 133 2.74 3.64 13.02
C ALA A 133 1.75 4.01 11.92
N PHE A 134 0.80 3.11 11.66
CA PHE A 134 -0.46 3.48 11.03
C PHE A 134 -1.34 4.16 12.07
N VAL A 135 -2.03 5.24 11.68
CA VAL A 135 -2.97 5.97 12.55
C VAL A 135 -4.29 6.10 11.82
N ARG A 136 -5.39 5.81 12.52
CA ARG A 136 -6.76 6.00 12.01
C ARG A 136 -7.62 6.75 13.02
N ILE A 137 -8.61 7.48 12.50
CA ILE A 137 -9.65 8.13 13.28
C ILE A 137 -10.91 7.27 13.17
N ILE A 138 -11.57 7.04 14.29
CA ILE A 138 -12.85 6.33 14.38
C ILE A 138 -13.88 7.20 15.14
N GLY A 139 -15.17 6.94 14.96
CA GLY A 139 -16.25 7.70 15.59
C GLY A 139 -17.23 6.79 16.31
N PHE A 140 -17.42 6.97 17.62
CA PHE A 140 -18.40 6.17 18.36
C PHE A 140 -19.78 6.83 18.37
N ASP A 141 -20.78 6.11 17.87
CA ASP A 141 -22.20 6.42 18.06
C ASP A 141 -22.68 5.72 19.34
N ASN A 142 -22.79 6.49 20.43
CA ASN A 142 -23.23 5.98 21.72
C ASN A 142 -24.74 5.68 21.78
N VAL A 143 -25.54 6.21 20.86
CA VAL A 143 -26.97 5.92 20.76
C VAL A 143 -27.18 4.54 20.15
N ARG A 144 -26.42 4.21 19.10
CA ARG A 144 -26.51 2.92 18.40
C ARG A 144 -25.54 1.85 18.91
N GLN A 145 -24.60 2.23 19.78
CA GLN A 145 -23.53 1.36 20.29
C GLN A 145 -22.67 0.76 19.18
N MET A 146 -22.34 1.56 18.17
CA MET A 146 -21.52 1.13 17.03
C MET A 146 -20.39 2.12 16.75
N ASN A 147 -19.35 1.62 16.09
CA ASN A 147 -18.37 2.48 15.44
C ASN A 147 -18.97 2.93 14.10
N GLY A 148 -19.08 4.24 13.90
CA GLY A 148 -19.70 4.92 12.76
C GLY A 148 -18.69 5.49 11.77
#